data_AF-A0A1Q6V1H1-F1
#
_entry.id   AF-A0A1Q6V1H1-F1
#
_cell.length_a   1.000
_cell.length_b   1.000
_cell.length_c   1.000
_cell.angle_alpha   90.00
_cell.angle_beta   90.00
_cell.angle_gamma   90.00
#
_symmetry.space_group_name_H-M   'P 1'
#
loop_
_entity.id
_entity.type
_entity.pdbx_description
1 polymer ?
#
loop_
_entity_poly.entity_id
_entity_poly.type
_entity_poly.pdbx_seq_one_letter_code
_entity_poly.pdbx_strand_id
1 'polypeptide(L)'
;MKDKKNKKLKKRIVNIIYTIIIIVLVLALGFSIYKIINWDKDNKRVKEQEEEIKKITDIVEVDETDNKNIEVIEQKEAKKNPYWDFIKIPLISVNFDELKKKNSDTVGWIKVDNTNINYPVVKCSNNDFYLNHGFDEKWNDAGWIFMDYRNNPVNFDKNTVIYGHSRIDKSMFGTLRNVVKQSWFNNKDNHIIKLSTPKENKLKQKIIIYKISFLVTANIKHGLMICVEDHNLIME
;
A
#
# COMPACT_ATOMS: atom_id res chain seq x y z
N MET A 1 9.77 60.44 -38.71
CA MET A 1 9.04 59.27 -39.26
C MET A 1 9.61 57.90 -38.80
N LYS A 2 10.93 57.74 -38.65
CA LYS A 2 11.59 56.49 -38.19
C LYS A 2 11.14 56.01 -36.79
N ASP A 3 11.04 56.89 -35.79
CA ASP A 3 10.70 56.49 -34.41
C ASP A 3 9.28 55.92 -34.25
N LYS A 4 8.30 56.47 -34.97
CA LYS A 4 6.94 55.93 -35.02
C LYS A 4 6.91 54.51 -35.63
N LYS A 5 7.78 54.22 -36.61
CA LYS A 5 7.89 52.91 -37.26
C LYS A 5 8.54 51.88 -36.32
N ASN A 6 9.60 52.25 -35.61
CA ASN A 6 10.24 51.42 -34.58
C ASN A 6 9.31 51.12 -33.39
N LYS A 7 8.51 52.09 -32.94
CA LYS A 7 7.54 51.89 -31.85
C LYS A 7 6.42 50.92 -32.25
N LYS A 8 5.96 50.96 -33.52
CA LYS A 8 5.00 50.00 -34.07
C LYS A 8 5.59 48.59 -34.21
N LEU A 9 6.85 48.47 -34.64
CA LEU A 9 7.55 47.18 -34.75
C LEU A 9 7.74 46.53 -33.38
N LYS A 10 8.20 47.29 -32.38
CA LYS A 10 8.34 46.81 -30.99
C LYS A 10 7.01 46.32 -30.41
N LYS A 11 5.91 47.04 -30.66
CA LYS A 11 4.56 46.60 -30.24
C LYS A 11 4.12 45.29 -30.92
N ARG A 12 4.42 45.10 -32.21
CA ARG A 12 4.14 43.83 -32.92
C ARG A 12 4.93 42.65 -32.35
N ILE A 13 6.23 42.85 -32.08
CA ILE A 13 7.07 41.81 -31.46
C ILE A 13 6.54 41.42 -30.07
N VAL A 14 6.19 42.41 -29.25
CA VAL A 14 5.61 42.18 -27.92
C VAL A 14 4.31 41.39 -28.01
N ASN A 15 3.43 41.71 -28.96
CA ASN A 15 2.20 40.96 -29.17
C ASN A 15 2.47 39.50 -29.61
N ILE A 16 3.44 39.27 -30.50
CA ILE A 16 3.85 37.92 -30.91
C ILE A 16 4.35 37.11 -29.70
N ILE A 17 5.16 37.72 -28.84
CA ILE A 17 5.66 37.08 -27.61
C ILE A 17 4.48 36.69 -26.70
N TYR A 18 3.52 37.59 -26.48
CA TYR A 18 2.32 37.26 -25.69
C TYR A 18 1.51 36.11 -26.30
N THR A 19 1.33 36.09 -27.63
CA THR A 19 0.64 34.99 -28.30
C THR A 19 1.37 33.66 -28.09
N ILE A 20 2.70 33.63 -28.20
CA ILE A 20 3.50 32.41 -27.96
C ILE A 20 3.35 31.95 -26.50
N ILE A 21 3.43 32.87 -25.54
CA ILE A 21 3.24 32.54 -24.10
C ILE A 21 1.86 31.92 -23.87
N ILE A 22 0.80 32.50 -24.45
CA ILE A 22 -0.56 31.97 -24.32
C ILE A 22 -0.64 30.56 -24.91
N ILE A 23 -0.05 30.30 -26.07
CA ILE A 23 -0.03 28.96 -26.69
C ILE A 23 0.67 27.96 -25.76
N VAL A 24 1.83 28.32 -25.19
CA VAL A 24 2.56 27.44 -24.26
C VAL A 24 1.72 27.15 -23.01
N LEU A 25 1.02 28.14 -22.46
CA LEU A 25 0.13 27.94 -21.31
C LEU A 25 -1.06 27.02 -21.64
N VAL A 26 -1.66 27.17 -22.83
CA VAL A 26 -2.76 26.28 -23.27
C VAL A 26 -2.27 24.85 -23.44
N LEU A 27 -1.09 24.64 -24.03
CA LEU A 27 -0.49 23.30 -24.15
C LEU A 27 -0.18 22.68 -22.79
N ALA A 28 0.38 23.46 -21.86
CA ALA A 28 0.64 23.01 -20.49
C ALA A 28 -0.65 22.60 -19.76
N LEU A 29 -1.70 23.42 -19.86
CA LEU A 29 -3.03 23.10 -19.29
C LEU A 29 -3.62 21.83 -19.91
N GLY A 30 -3.56 21.69 -21.23
CA GLY A 30 -4.02 20.49 -21.94
C GLY A 30 -3.30 19.23 -21.45
N PHE A 31 -1.98 19.29 -21.27
CA PHE A 31 -1.19 18.19 -20.72
C PHE A 31 -1.55 17.86 -19.26
N SER A 32 -1.76 18.87 -18.42
CA SER A 32 -2.21 18.68 -17.04
C SER A 32 -3.61 18.03 -16.97
N ILE A 33 -4.55 18.47 -17.79
CA ILE A 33 -5.89 17.88 -17.88
C ILE A 33 -5.80 16.41 -18.31
N TYR A 34 -5.00 16.11 -19.34
CA TYR A 34 -4.76 14.74 -19.80
C TYR A 34 -4.24 13.83 -18.66
N LYS A 35 -3.27 14.32 -17.88
CA LYS A 35 -2.74 13.59 -16.70
C LYS A 35 -3.81 13.34 -15.63
N ILE A 36 -4.64 14.34 -15.33
CA ILE A 36 -5.72 14.20 -14.34
C ILE A 36 -6.75 13.16 -14.79
N ILE A 37 -7.14 13.17 -16.07
CA ILE A 37 -8.09 12.19 -16.63
C ILE A 37 -7.52 10.77 -16.55
N ASN A 38 -6.24 10.58 -16.90
CA ASN A 38 -5.60 9.28 -16.82
C ASN A 38 -5.51 8.79 -15.36
N TRP A 39 -5.17 9.67 -14.43
CA TRP A 39 -5.14 9.35 -13.00
C TRP A 39 -6.53 8.95 -12.48
N ASP A 40 -7.60 9.65 -12.87
CA ASP A 40 -8.97 9.29 -12.46
C ASP A 40 -9.40 7.91 -13.00
N LYS A 41 -9.05 7.60 -14.26
CA LYS A 41 -9.29 6.27 -14.84
C LYS A 41 -8.55 5.19 -14.07
N ASP A 42 -7.30 5.45 -13.71
CA ASP A 42 -6.48 4.53 -12.94
C ASP A 42 -7.09 4.22 -11.57
N ASN A 43 -7.57 5.26 -10.87
CA ASN A 43 -8.23 5.11 -9.57
C ASN A 43 -9.51 4.28 -9.65
N LYS A 44 -10.30 4.46 -10.72
CA LYS A 44 -11.52 3.68 -10.94
C LYS A 44 -11.20 2.21 -11.12
N ARG A 45 -10.21 1.90 -11.97
CA ARG A 45 -9.77 0.52 -12.19
C ARG A 45 -9.25 -0.15 -10.92
N VAL A 46 -8.46 0.55 -10.12
CA VAL A 46 -7.99 0.05 -8.81
C VAL A 46 -9.17 -0.28 -7.89
N LYS A 47 -10.16 0.61 -7.79
CA LYS A 47 -11.36 0.37 -6.97
C LYS A 47 -12.18 -0.81 -7.48
N GLU A 48 -12.34 -0.94 -8.80
CA GLU A 48 -13.02 -2.09 -9.40
C GLU A 48 -12.31 -3.40 -9.04
N GLN A 49 -10.98 -3.44 -9.12
CA GLN A 49 -10.18 -4.60 -8.70
C GLN A 49 -10.35 -4.90 -7.21
N GLU A 50 -10.30 -3.88 -6.34
CA GLU A 50 -10.54 -4.04 -4.90
C GLU A 50 -11.91 -4.65 -4.62
N GLU A 51 -12.97 -4.15 -5.26
CA GLU A 51 -14.33 -4.67 -5.09
C GLU A 51 -14.49 -6.09 -5.64
N GLU A 52 -13.84 -6.39 -6.76
CA GLU A 52 -13.86 -7.72 -7.35
C GLU A 52 -13.13 -8.74 -6.46
N ILE A 53 -12.00 -8.33 -5.87
CA ILE A 53 -11.24 -9.13 -4.89
C ILE A 53 -12.08 -9.38 -3.64
N LYS A 54 -12.69 -8.34 -3.07
CA LYS A 54 -13.55 -8.47 -1.88
C LYS A 54 -14.70 -9.47 -2.07
N LYS A 55 -15.27 -9.54 -3.28
CA LYS A 55 -16.35 -10.48 -3.60
C LYS A 55 -15.89 -11.94 -3.65
N ILE A 56 -14.62 -12.19 -3.98
CA ILE A 56 -14.08 -13.56 -4.08
C ILE A 56 -13.34 -14.00 -2.82
N THR A 57 -12.99 -13.04 -1.94
CA THR A 57 -12.37 -13.32 -0.65
C THR A 57 -13.40 -13.14 0.46
N ASP A 58 -14.07 -14.22 0.84
CA ASP A 58 -14.81 -14.27 2.10
C ASP A 58 -13.79 -14.25 3.26
N ILE A 59 -13.39 -13.05 3.70
CA ILE A 59 -12.46 -12.89 4.82
C ILE A 59 -13.24 -13.15 6.10
N VAL A 60 -13.13 -14.37 6.61
CA VAL A 60 -13.69 -14.74 7.91
C VAL A 60 -12.63 -14.46 8.97
N GLU A 61 -13.01 -13.71 9.99
CA GLU A 61 -12.24 -13.61 11.22
C GLU A 61 -12.42 -14.93 11.98
N VAL A 62 -11.34 -15.70 12.12
CA VAL A 62 -11.35 -17.01 12.79
C VAL A 62 -10.86 -16.79 14.22
N ASP A 63 -11.73 -17.09 15.19
CA ASP A 63 -11.36 -17.18 16.59
C ASP A 63 -10.64 -18.51 16.86
N GLU A 64 -9.42 -18.46 17.41
CA GLU A 64 -8.66 -19.67 17.75
C GLU A 64 -9.23 -20.45 18.95
N THR A 65 -10.28 -19.96 19.60
CA THR A 65 -10.85 -20.55 20.82
C THR A 65 -11.51 -21.92 20.64
N ASP A 66 -11.66 -22.41 19.41
CA ASP A 66 -12.20 -23.76 19.14
C ASP A 66 -11.14 -24.88 19.19
N ASN A 67 -9.85 -24.57 19.39
CA ASN A 67 -8.85 -25.60 19.65
C ASN A 67 -8.92 -26.05 21.11
N LYS A 68 -9.86 -26.97 21.39
CA LYS A 68 -9.94 -27.73 22.66
C LYS A 68 -8.61 -28.44 22.90
N ASN A 69 -7.72 -27.83 23.67
CA ASN A 69 -6.78 -28.43 24.63
C ASN A 69 -5.83 -27.37 25.20
N ILE A 70 -6.36 -26.34 25.86
CA ILE A 70 -5.58 -25.51 26.79
C ILE A 70 -6.18 -25.74 28.17
N GLU A 71 -5.61 -26.68 28.93
CA GLU A 71 -5.85 -26.73 30.37
C GLU A 71 -5.26 -25.46 30.98
N VAL A 72 -6.15 -24.53 31.36
CA VAL A 72 -5.78 -23.32 32.09
C VAL A 72 -5.45 -23.74 33.52
N ILE A 73 -4.17 -23.99 33.80
CA ILE A 73 -3.68 -24.07 35.17
C ILE A 73 -3.68 -22.65 35.73
N GLU A 74 -4.52 -22.41 36.74
CA GLU A 74 -4.72 -21.12 37.39
C GLU A 74 -3.43 -20.69 38.12
N GLN A 75 -2.55 -19.96 37.45
CA GLN A 75 -1.41 -19.30 38.08
C GLN A 75 -1.79 -17.87 38.51
N LYS A 76 -2.08 -17.73 39.80
CA LYS A 76 -2.12 -16.43 40.48
C LYS A 76 -0.73 -15.76 40.41
N GLU A 77 -0.73 -14.51 39.98
CA GLU A 77 0.35 -13.52 40.16
C GLU A 77 1.57 -13.56 39.23
N ALA A 78 1.38 -13.76 37.92
CA ALA A 78 2.35 -13.30 36.92
C ALA A 78 1.96 -11.90 36.41
N LYS A 79 2.93 -10.96 36.40
CA LYS A 79 2.83 -9.62 35.76
C LYS A 79 1.98 -9.69 34.50
N LYS A 80 1.01 -8.77 34.31
CA LYS A 80 0.18 -8.62 33.08
C LYS A 80 1.05 -8.80 31.84
N ASN A 81 1.16 -10.01 31.34
CA ASN A 81 1.94 -10.33 30.17
C ASN A 81 1.05 -9.92 28.99
N PRO A 82 1.46 -8.96 28.14
CA PRO A 82 0.66 -8.55 26.98
C PRO A 82 0.35 -9.74 26.05
N TYR A 83 1.06 -10.87 26.16
CA TYR A 83 0.77 -12.14 25.50
C TYR A 83 -0.72 -12.54 25.52
N TRP A 84 -1.38 -12.44 26.67
CA TRP A 84 -2.78 -12.87 26.82
C TRP A 84 -3.79 -11.99 26.08
N ASP A 85 -3.40 -10.76 25.72
CA ASP A 85 -4.22 -9.88 24.89
C ASP A 85 -4.18 -10.33 23.41
N PHE A 86 -3.15 -11.06 22.96
CA PHE A 86 -3.00 -11.51 21.56
C PHE A 86 -3.76 -12.78 21.22
N ILE A 87 -3.85 -13.72 22.16
CA ILE A 87 -4.58 -14.99 21.96
C ILE A 87 -6.06 -14.72 21.62
N LYS A 88 -6.58 -13.54 21.99
CA LYS A 88 -7.96 -13.13 21.73
C LYS A 88 -8.15 -12.38 20.41
N ILE A 89 -7.09 -12.09 19.66
CA ILE A 89 -7.19 -11.37 18.40
C ILE A 89 -7.52 -12.39 17.31
N PRO A 90 -8.66 -12.26 16.60
CA PRO A 90 -9.00 -13.21 15.56
C PRO A 90 -8.03 -13.11 14.40
N LEU A 91 -7.60 -14.26 13.91
CA LEU A 91 -6.85 -14.40 12.67
C LEU A 91 -7.75 -14.14 11.47
N ILE A 92 -7.14 -13.85 10.33
CA ILE A 92 -7.86 -13.79 9.06
C ILE A 92 -7.70 -15.14 8.35
N SER A 93 -8.81 -15.71 7.88
CA SER A 93 -8.80 -16.80 6.92
C SER A 93 -9.12 -16.25 5.54
N VAL A 94 -8.29 -16.58 4.56
CA VAL A 94 -8.39 -16.09 3.18
C VAL A 94 -8.39 -17.28 2.24
N ASN A 95 -9.37 -17.33 1.35
CA ASN A 95 -9.38 -18.30 0.26
C ASN A 95 -8.42 -17.86 -0.86
N PHE A 96 -7.26 -18.50 -0.94
CA PHE A 96 -6.23 -18.16 -1.91
C PHE A 96 -6.45 -18.78 -3.30
N ASP A 97 -7.35 -19.75 -3.46
CA ASP A 97 -7.52 -20.45 -4.73
C ASP A 97 -8.07 -19.51 -5.81
N GLU A 98 -9.11 -18.74 -5.49
CA GLU A 98 -9.68 -17.75 -6.41
C GLU A 98 -8.73 -16.58 -6.69
N LEU A 99 -7.95 -16.16 -5.68
CA LEU A 99 -6.93 -15.13 -5.86
C LEU A 99 -5.84 -15.59 -6.84
N LYS A 100 -5.35 -16.83 -6.68
CA LYS A 100 -4.32 -17.40 -7.56
C LYS A 100 -4.79 -17.63 -8.99
N LYS A 101 -6.08 -17.88 -9.20
CA LYS A 101 -6.67 -17.94 -10.55
C LYS A 101 -6.60 -16.58 -11.27
N LYS A 102 -6.69 -15.48 -10.53
CA LYS A 102 -6.58 -14.13 -11.09
C LYS A 102 -5.15 -13.64 -11.22
N ASN A 103 -4.32 -13.95 -10.24
CA ASN A 103 -2.92 -13.59 -10.24
C ASN A 103 -2.11 -14.71 -9.57
N SER A 104 -1.31 -15.42 -10.36
CA SER A 104 -0.48 -16.55 -9.88
C SER A 104 0.64 -16.12 -8.93
N ASP A 105 1.05 -14.85 -8.97
CA ASP A 105 2.06 -14.27 -8.08
C ASP A 105 1.48 -13.98 -6.68
N THR A 106 0.20 -14.27 -6.42
CA THR A 106 -0.41 -14.15 -5.08
C THR A 106 0.31 -15.06 -4.07
N VAL A 107 0.91 -14.43 -3.06
CA VAL A 107 1.64 -15.12 -2.00
C VAL A 107 1.02 -14.98 -0.61
N GLY A 108 0.13 -14.01 -0.42
CA GLY A 108 -0.48 -13.80 0.88
C GLY A 108 -1.51 -12.68 0.89
N TRP A 109 -1.84 -12.26 2.10
CA TRP A 109 -2.80 -11.21 2.39
C TRP A 109 -2.29 -10.36 3.55
N ILE A 110 -2.52 -9.05 3.47
CA ILE A 110 -2.22 -8.11 4.55
C ILE A 110 -3.47 -7.33 4.94
N LYS A 111 -3.76 -7.35 6.25
CA LYS A 111 -4.76 -6.49 6.88
C LYS A 111 -4.08 -5.69 7.99
N VAL A 112 -4.30 -4.39 8.01
CA VAL A 112 -3.85 -3.52 9.11
C VAL A 112 -5.09 -2.86 9.70
N ASP A 113 -5.37 -3.17 10.97
CA ASP A 113 -6.57 -2.68 11.64
C ASP A 113 -6.57 -1.14 11.72
N ASN A 114 -7.76 -0.54 11.70
CA ASN A 114 -7.97 0.91 11.69
C ASN A 114 -7.28 1.64 10.50
N THR A 115 -7.08 0.93 9.38
CA THR A 115 -6.61 1.49 8.11
C THR A 115 -7.46 0.97 6.94
N ASN A 116 -7.20 1.46 5.72
CA ASN A 116 -7.79 0.88 4.50
C ASN A 116 -7.04 -0.37 4.02
N ILE A 117 -5.93 -0.75 4.67
CA ILE A 117 -5.06 -1.81 4.20
C ILE A 117 -5.74 -3.14 4.47
N ASN A 118 -6.24 -3.74 3.39
CA ASN A 118 -6.85 -5.05 3.36
C ASN A 118 -6.70 -5.59 1.93
N TYR A 119 -5.52 -6.13 1.60
CA TYR A 119 -5.10 -6.38 0.23
C TYR A 119 -4.42 -7.75 0.07
N PRO A 120 -4.58 -8.39 -1.11
CA PRO A 120 -3.71 -9.50 -1.48
C PRO A 120 -2.30 -8.98 -1.73
N VAL A 121 -1.32 -9.76 -1.26
CA VAL A 121 0.10 -9.53 -1.45
C VAL A 121 0.60 -10.42 -2.57
N VAL A 122 1.20 -9.82 -3.58
CA VAL A 122 1.83 -10.53 -4.70
C VAL A 122 3.36 -10.53 -4.58
N LYS A 123 4.04 -11.42 -5.28
CA LYS A 123 5.51 -11.48 -5.30
C LYS A 123 5.99 -11.99 -6.64
N CYS A 124 6.90 -11.25 -7.25
CA CYS A 124 7.58 -11.66 -8.48
C CYS A 124 9.09 -11.86 -8.25
N SER A 125 9.85 -11.96 -9.34
CA SER A 125 11.31 -12.18 -9.35
C SER A 125 12.13 -10.93 -9.05
N ASN A 126 11.51 -9.76 -8.93
CA ASN A 126 12.16 -8.46 -8.66
C ASN A 126 11.26 -7.54 -7.82
N ASN A 127 11.76 -6.34 -7.49
CA ASN A 127 11.01 -5.33 -6.74
C ASN A 127 10.47 -4.18 -7.61
N ASP A 128 10.52 -4.32 -8.94
CA ASP A 128 10.21 -3.24 -9.88
C ASP A 128 8.86 -3.41 -10.59
N PHE A 129 8.47 -4.66 -10.91
CA PHE A 129 7.29 -4.94 -11.72
C PHE A 129 6.00 -4.36 -11.12
N TYR A 130 5.69 -4.67 -9.86
CA TYR A 130 4.47 -4.21 -9.20
C TYR A 130 4.52 -2.74 -8.71
N LEU A 131 5.60 -1.99 -9.01
CA LEU A 131 5.61 -0.53 -8.82
C LEU A 131 4.72 0.21 -9.83
N ASN A 132 4.37 -0.43 -10.95
CA ASN A 132 3.55 0.19 -12.00
C ASN A 132 2.65 -0.83 -12.70
N HIS A 133 2.28 -1.90 -12.02
CA HIS A 133 1.31 -2.89 -12.47
C HIS A 133 0.32 -3.20 -11.35
N GLY A 134 -0.96 -3.33 -11.71
CA GLY A 134 -2.02 -3.70 -10.78
C GLY A 134 -2.04 -5.20 -10.48
N PHE A 135 -3.03 -5.64 -9.69
CA PHE A 135 -3.23 -7.06 -9.38
C PHE A 135 -3.47 -7.92 -10.63
N ASP A 136 -4.06 -7.35 -11.68
CA ASP A 136 -4.28 -8.01 -12.98
C ASP A 136 -3.06 -7.92 -13.91
N GLU A 137 -1.89 -7.54 -13.39
CA GLU A 137 -0.61 -7.46 -14.09
C GLU A 137 -0.57 -6.47 -15.27
N LYS A 138 -1.60 -5.63 -15.45
CA LYS A 138 -1.54 -4.56 -16.46
C LYS A 138 -1.12 -3.25 -15.82
N TRP A 139 -0.43 -2.47 -16.64
CA TRP A 139 0.17 -1.20 -16.25
C TRP A 139 -0.84 -0.26 -15.56
N ASN A 140 -0.40 0.38 -14.48
CA ASN A 140 -1.10 1.42 -13.74
C ASN A 140 -0.09 2.36 -13.04
N ASP A 141 -0.54 3.56 -12.66
CA ASP A 141 0.27 4.47 -11.85
C ASP A 141 0.18 4.14 -10.34
N ALA A 142 -0.83 3.37 -9.95
CA ALA A 142 -1.05 2.95 -8.56
C ALA A 142 -0.10 1.88 -8.04
N GLY A 143 0.45 1.04 -8.93
CA GLY A 143 1.08 -0.23 -8.59
C GLY A 143 0.12 -1.18 -7.88
N TRP A 144 0.70 -2.14 -7.15
CA TRP A 144 -0.01 -3.03 -6.24
C TRP A 144 0.77 -3.24 -4.93
N ILE A 145 0.20 -3.99 -3.98
CA ILE A 145 0.86 -4.39 -2.75
C ILE A 145 1.70 -5.65 -3.01
N PHE A 146 3.02 -5.59 -2.83
CA PHE A 146 3.91 -6.70 -3.15
C PHE A 146 4.99 -6.97 -2.10
N MET A 147 5.39 -8.22 -1.95
CA MET A 147 6.45 -8.67 -1.05
C MET A 147 7.83 -8.52 -1.72
N ASP A 148 8.88 -8.24 -0.95
CA ASP A 148 10.26 -8.25 -1.45
C ASP A 148 10.62 -9.61 -2.08
N TYR A 149 11.27 -9.58 -3.24
CA TYR A 149 11.59 -10.79 -3.99
C TYR A 149 12.48 -11.78 -3.22
N ARG A 150 13.23 -11.33 -2.21
CA ARG A 150 14.11 -12.17 -1.38
C ARG A 150 13.37 -12.87 -0.25
N ASN A 151 12.17 -12.40 0.12
CA ASN A 151 11.44 -12.99 1.23
C ASN A 151 10.81 -14.33 0.86
N ASN A 152 10.72 -15.25 1.82
CA ASN A 152 10.05 -16.52 1.66
C ASN A 152 8.54 -16.38 1.99
N PRO A 153 7.64 -16.58 1.01
CA PRO A 153 6.20 -16.49 1.24
C PRO A 153 5.58 -17.73 1.91
N VAL A 154 6.30 -18.87 1.94
CA VAL A 154 5.78 -20.13 2.51
C VAL A 154 6.02 -20.22 4.01
N ASN A 155 7.16 -19.71 4.45
CA ASN A 155 7.51 -19.56 5.86
C ASN A 155 7.92 -18.10 6.03
N PHE A 156 7.07 -17.27 6.65
CA PHE A 156 7.38 -15.85 6.84
C PHE A 156 8.75 -15.70 7.49
N ASP A 157 9.63 -14.97 6.82
CA ASP A 157 10.93 -14.62 7.37
C ASP A 157 10.77 -13.77 8.64
N LYS A 158 11.81 -13.83 9.49
CA LYS A 158 11.95 -12.96 10.65
C LYS A 158 11.74 -11.50 10.28
N ASN A 159 12.21 -11.09 9.10
CA ASN A 159 11.92 -9.79 8.53
C ASN A 159 11.21 -9.96 7.19
N THR A 160 9.89 -9.79 7.18
CA THR A 160 9.09 -9.76 5.95
C THR A 160 8.87 -8.32 5.53
N VAL A 161 9.21 -8.00 4.29
CA VAL A 161 9.13 -6.67 3.72
C VAL A 161 8.01 -6.64 2.68
N ILE A 162 7.06 -5.73 2.87
CA ILE A 162 5.94 -5.51 1.96
C ILE A 162 5.95 -4.04 1.51
N TYR A 163 5.87 -3.85 0.20
CA TYR A 163 5.86 -2.57 -0.48
C TYR A 163 4.46 -2.21 -0.96
N GLY A 164 4.18 -0.90 -1.00
CA GLY A 164 2.97 -0.36 -1.59
C GLY A 164 3.08 1.15 -1.75
N HIS A 165 2.37 1.71 -2.75
CA HIS A 165 2.38 3.14 -2.96
C HIS A 165 1.62 3.90 -1.86
N SER A 166 2.21 5.00 -1.39
CA SER A 166 1.53 5.90 -0.46
C SER A 166 0.74 6.95 -1.26
N ARG A 167 -0.50 6.61 -1.61
CA ARG A 167 -1.32 7.43 -2.51
C ARG A 167 -2.08 8.54 -1.77
N ILE A 168 -2.44 9.60 -2.50
CA ILE A 168 -3.14 10.78 -1.95
C ILE A 168 -4.63 10.47 -1.69
N ASP A 169 -5.24 9.66 -2.55
CA ASP A 169 -6.61 9.14 -2.41
C ASP A 169 -6.75 8.08 -1.30
N LYS A 170 -5.67 7.85 -0.53
CA LYS A 170 -5.56 6.93 0.60
C LYS A 170 -5.58 5.44 0.24
N SER A 171 -5.73 5.07 -1.03
CA SER A 171 -5.65 3.67 -1.47
C SER A 171 -4.24 3.08 -1.25
N MET A 172 -4.12 1.76 -1.37
CA MET A 172 -2.88 1.03 -1.11
C MET A 172 -2.37 1.36 0.31
N PHE A 173 -1.13 1.84 0.43
CA PHE A 173 -0.50 2.24 1.68
C PHE A 173 -0.67 3.73 2.00
N GLY A 174 -1.65 4.40 1.39
CA GLY A 174 -1.90 5.83 1.57
C GLY A 174 -2.22 6.22 3.02
N THR A 175 -2.94 5.37 3.78
CA THR A 175 -3.30 5.64 5.18
C THR A 175 -2.16 5.49 6.18
N LEU A 176 -1.07 4.82 5.83
CA LEU A 176 0.10 4.68 6.73
C LEU A 176 0.79 6.02 7.02
N ARG A 177 0.50 7.06 6.24
CA ARG A 177 0.88 8.44 6.59
C ARG A 177 0.32 8.90 7.94
N ASN A 178 -0.70 8.22 8.47
CA ASN A 178 -1.25 8.51 9.80
C ASN A 178 -0.39 7.95 10.93
N VAL A 179 0.49 6.97 10.68
CA VAL A 179 1.27 6.32 11.75
C VAL A 179 2.22 7.29 12.46
N VAL A 180 2.67 8.33 11.77
CA VAL A 180 3.50 9.40 12.39
C VAL A 180 2.70 10.36 13.27
N LYS A 181 1.37 10.28 13.28
CA LYS A 181 0.52 11.12 14.13
C LYS A 181 0.47 10.51 15.53
N GLN A 182 0.73 11.32 16.55
CA GLN A 182 0.77 10.87 17.94
C GLN A 182 -0.52 10.16 18.39
N SER A 183 -1.69 10.64 17.95
CA SER A 183 -2.98 10.03 18.30
C SER A 183 -3.14 8.63 17.71
N TRP A 184 -2.58 8.38 16.53
CA TRP A 184 -2.59 7.05 15.91
C TRP A 184 -1.59 6.14 16.62
N PHE A 185 -0.37 6.62 16.85
CA PHE A 185 0.71 5.88 17.50
C PHE A 185 0.42 5.51 18.96
N ASN A 186 -0.34 6.32 19.69
CA ASN A 186 -0.68 6.03 21.09
C ASN A 186 -1.80 4.98 21.22
N ASN A 187 -2.55 4.71 20.16
CA ASN A 187 -3.61 3.71 20.19
C ASN A 187 -3.04 2.34 19.81
N LYS A 188 -2.97 1.43 20.77
CA LYS A 188 -2.40 0.08 20.58
C LYS A 188 -3.14 -0.77 19.56
N ASP A 189 -4.44 -0.54 19.37
CA ASP A 189 -5.26 -1.29 18.41
C ASP A 189 -4.82 -1.01 16.96
N ASN A 190 -4.17 0.13 16.73
CA ASN A 190 -3.62 0.49 15.43
C ASN A 190 -2.34 -0.30 15.09
N HIS A 191 -1.73 -0.98 16.05
CA HIS A 191 -0.44 -1.65 15.86
C HIS A 191 -0.58 -3.11 15.41
N ILE A 192 -1.80 -3.58 15.18
CA ILE A 192 -2.07 -4.96 14.79
C ILE A 192 -2.01 -5.08 13.26
N ILE A 193 -1.05 -5.87 12.77
CA ILE A 193 -1.01 -6.34 11.38
C ILE A 193 -1.32 -7.83 11.38
N LYS A 194 -2.31 -8.20 10.57
CA LYS A 194 -2.65 -9.58 10.29
C LYS A 194 -2.10 -9.95 8.92
N LEU A 195 -1.31 -11.02 8.87
CA LEU A 195 -0.77 -11.58 7.65
C LEU A 195 -1.30 -13.00 7.47
N SER A 196 -1.66 -13.36 6.25
CA SER A 196 -2.09 -14.71 5.90
C SER A 196 -1.38 -15.16 4.63
N THR A 197 -1.05 -16.44 4.55
CA THR A 197 -0.51 -17.11 3.37
C THR A 197 -1.33 -18.37 3.12
N PRO A 198 -1.20 -19.01 1.95
CA PRO A 198 -1.88 -20.28 1.68
C PRO A 198 -1.57 -21.40 2.69
N LYS A 199 -0.50 -21.29 3.48
CA LYS A 199 -0.04 -22.34 4.40
C LYS A 199 -0.16 -21.96 5.87
N GLU A 200 0.05 -20.69 6.21
CA GLU A 200 0.09 -20.20 7.58
C GLU A 200 -0.55 -18.81 7.73
N ASN A 201 -1.18 -18.59 8.88
CA ASN A 201 -1.64 -17.28 9.33
C ASN A 201 -0.69 -16.78 10.42
N LYS A 202 -0.35 -15.47 10.42
CA LYS A 202 0.50 -14.84 11.45
C LYS A 202 -0.06 -13.48 11.89
N LEU A 203 0.00 -13.21 13.19
CA LEU A 203 -0.20 -11.88 13.77
C LEU A 203 1.15 -11.26 14.13
N LYS A 204 1.35 -9.98 13.78
CA LYS A 204 2.51 -9.21 14.24
C LYS A 204 2.07 -7.85 14.79
N GLN A 205 2.68 -7.44 15.90
CA GLN A 205 2.32 -6.19 16.62
C GLN A 205 3.36 -5.07 16.50
N LYS A 206 4.57 -5.37 15.99
CA LYS A 206 5.61 -4.35 15.85
C LYS A 206 5.80 -4.02 14.38
N ILE A 207 5.37 -2.81 14.04
CA ILE A 207 5.48 -2.26 12.70
C ILE A 207 6.66 -1.30 12.69
N ILE A 208 7.66 -1.56 11.86
CA ILE A 208 8.62 -0.51 11.50
C ILE A 208 8.24 0.00 10.11
N ILE A 209 7.75 1.23 10.06
CA ILE A 209 7.39 1.88 8.79
C ILE A 209 8.56 2.74 8.35
N TYR A 210 9.07 2.42 7.17
CA TYR A 210 10.09 3.23 6.51
C TYR A 210 9.46 3.98 5.35
N LYS A 211 9.64 5.31 5.33
CA LYS A 211 9.37 6.11 4.13
C LYS A 211 10.63 6.08 3.27
N ILE A 212 10.60 5.34 2.17
CA ILE A 212 11.70 5.33 1.21
C ILE A 212 11.40 6.40 0.17
N SER A 213 12.21 7.46 0.17
CA SER A 213 12.15 8.49 -0.88
C SER A 213 13.07 8.08 -2.01
N PHE A 214 12.52 7.49 -3.08
CA PHE A 214 13.29 7.27 -4.31
C PHE A 214 13.40 8.61 -5.05
N LEU A 215 14.58 9.22 -4.99
CA LEU A 215 14.95 10.39 -5.78
C LEU A 215 15.56 9.88 -7.09
N VAL A 216 14.69 9.47 -8.03
CA VAL A 216 15.09 9.32 -9.44
C VAL A 216 14.46 10.47 -10.20
N THR A 217 15.32 11.18 -10.92
CA THR A 217 15.05 12.39 -11.70
C THR A 217 13.68 12.35 -12.41
N ALA A 218 12.87 13.38 -12.13
CA ALA A 218 11.60 13.74 -12.79
C ALA A 218 10.32 12.89 -12.56
N ASN A 219 10.24 12.04 -11.54
CA ASN A 219 8.95 11.57 -11.03
C ASN A 219 9.07 11.15 -9.56
N ILE A 220 8.40 11.85 -8.65
CA ILE A 220 8.43 11.53 -7.23
C ILE A 220 7.61 10.25 -6.99
N LYS A 221 8.24 9.08 -7.13
CA LYS A 221 7.66 7.79 -6.72
C LYS A 221 7.84 7.62 -5.21
N HIS A 222 6.79 7.90 -4.45
CA HIS A 222 6.74 7.61 -3.01
C HIS A 222 6.24 6.17 -2.78
N GLY A 223 7.18 5.25 -2.54
CA GLY A 223 6.89 3.94 -1.98
C GLY A 223 6.89 4.01 -0.45
N LEU A 224 5.94 3.34 0.21
CA LEU A 224 6.05 3.03 1.62
C LEU A 224 6.38 1.55 1.78
N MET A 225 7.15 1.26 2.82
CA MET A 225 7.53 -0.10 3.17
C MET A 225 7.02 -0.41 4.58
N ILE A 226 6.31 -1.53 4.70
CA ILE A 226 6.04 -2.17 5.99
C ILE A 226 7.09 -3.25 6.18
N CYS A 227 7.90 -3.08 7.22
CA CYS A 227 8.84 -4.08 7.70
C CYS A 227 8.19 -4.78 8.89
N VAL A 228 7.94 -6.09 8.76
CA VAL A 228 7.23 -6.87 9.77
C VAL A 228 8.25 -7.78 10.46
N GLU A 229 8.78 -7.32 11.59
CA GLU A 229 9.76 -8.07 12.39
C GLU A 229 9.07 -9.07 13.31
N ASP A 230 9.56 -10.31 13.29
CA ASP A 230 9.20 -11.35 14.25
C ASP A 230 10.06 -11.17 15.51
N HIS A 231 9.49 -10.54 16.53
CA HIS A 231 9.98 -10.76 17.88
C HIS A 231 9.23 -11.96 18.41
N ASN A 232 9.91 -13.11 18.48
CA ASN A 232 9.40 -14.26 19.23
C ASN A 232 8.83 -13.75 20.56
N LEU A 233 7.51 -13.83 20.74
CA LEU A 233 6.98 -14.11 22.06
C LEU A 233 7.43 -15.53 22.33
N ILE A 234 8.61 -15.63 22.95
CA ILE A 234 9.26 -16.90 23.27
C ILE A 234 8.27 -17.66 24.15
N MET A 235 7.75 -18.74 23.59
CA MET A 235 7.16 -19.84 24.34
C MET A 235 8.33 -20.58 25.00
N GLU A 236 8.73 -20.14 26.18
CA GLU A 236 9.49 -20.94 27.15
C GLU A 236 8.66 -21.05 28.43
#